data_AF-A0A0G0LT57-F1
#
_entry.id   AF-A0A0G0LT57-F1
#
_cell.length_a   1.000
_cell.length_b   1.000
_cell.length_c   1.000
_cell.angle_alpha   90.00
_cell.angle_beta   90.00
_cell.angle_gamma   90.00
#
_symmetry.space_group_name_H-M   'P 1'
#
loop_
_entity.id
_entity.type
_entity.pdbx_description
1 polymer ?
#
loop_
_entity_poly.entity_id
_entity_poly.type
_entity_poly.pdbx_seq_one_letter_code
_entity_poly.pdbx_strand_id
1 'polypeptide(L)'
;MECDIYIVMRVLAVDYGKKWIGLAISDDNRRLAFAYETLENDKKLFFILNEIVKKEEIYKIVIGLPLNKKMKPTRQTAETEK
;
A
#
# COMPACT_ATOMS: atom_id res chain seq x y z
N MET A 1 27.55 -9.22 -25.43
CA MET A 1 26.90 -7.92 -25.13
C MET A 1 25.55 -8.29 -24.54
N GLU A 2 25.53 -8.54 -23.23
CA GLU A 2 24.29 -8.86 -22.52
C GLU A 2 23.52 -7.55 -22.38
N CYS A 3 22.45 -7.41 -23.14
CA CYS A 3 21.45 -6.38 -22.87
C CYS A 3 20.71 -6.84 -21.62
N ASP A 4 21.15 -6.38 -20.44
CA ASP A 4 20.34 -6.45 -19.24
C ASP A 4 19.01 -5.75 -19.54
N ILE A 5 17.94 -6.54 -19.67
CA ILE A 5 16.59 -6.05 -19.81
C ILE A 5 16.27 -5.34 -18.49
N TYR A 6 16.41 -4.01 -18.48
CA TYR A 6 15.98 -3.17 -17.36
C TYR A 6 14.45 -3.25 -17.27
N ILE A 7 13.95 -4.21 -16.49
CA ILE A 7 12.53 -4.27 -16.15
C ILE A 7 12.24 -3.15 -15.16
N VAL A 8 11.61 -2.09 -15.67
CA VAL A 8 11.07 -0.99 -14.87
C VAL A 8 9.84 -1.53 -14.14
N MET A 9 9.97 -1.70 -12.84
CA MET A 9 8.92 -2.28 -11.99
C MET A 9 8.82 -1.45 -10.73
N ARG A 10 7.67 -0.77 -10.57
CA ARG A 10 7.41 0.19 -9.48
C ARG A 10 6.69 -0.47 -8.29
N VAL A 11 6.94 0.06 -7.10
CA VAL A 11 6.23 -0.34 -5.87
C VAL A 11 5.10 0.65 -5.61
N LEU A 12 3.92 0.14 -5.27
CA LEU A 12 2.83 0.95 -4.72
C LEU A 12 2.80 0.78 -3.19
N ALA A 13 3.01 1.86 -2.46
CA ALA A 13 2.77 1.91 -1.03
C ALA A 13 1.33 2.37 -0.76
N VAL A 14 0.67 1.70 0.19
CA VAL A 14 -0.72 1.95 0.59
C VAL A 14 -0.74 2.20 2.09
N ASP A 15 -1.11 3.42 2.49
CA ASP A 15 -1.38 3.76 3.89
C ASP A 15 -2.88 3.65 4.16
N TYR A 16 -3.26 2.63 4.92
CA TYR A 16 -4.66 2.26 5.11
C TYR A 16 -5.31 3.03 6.27
N GLY A 17 -6.17 3.99 5.94
CA GLY A 17 -7.07 4.66 6.88
C GLY A 17 -8.53 4.23 6.75
N LYS A 18 -9.31 4.42 7.83
CA LYS A 18 -10.75 4.07 7.84
C LYS A 18 -11.61 4.90 6.89
N LYS A 19 -11.16 6.11 6.54
CA LYS A 19 -11.87 7.04 5.65
C LYS A 19 -11.09 7.35 4.38
N TRP A 20 -9.78 7.56 4.52
CA TRP A 20 -8.89 7.93 3.42
C TRP A 20 -7.75 6.92 3.33
N ILE A 21 -7.37 6.58 2.11
CA ILE A 21 -6.24 5.72 1.77
C ILE A 21 -5.20 6.56 1.07
N GLY A 22 -4.01 6.69 1.66
CA GLY A 22 -2.89 7.36 1.02
C GLY A 22 -2.13 6.41 0.11
N LEU A 23 -1.80 6.84 -1.11
CA LEU A 23 -1.01 6.07 -2.07
C LEU A 23 0.30 6.81 -2.38
N ALA A 24 1.39 6.05 -2.47
CA ALA A 24 2.67 6.53 -2.95
C ALA A 24 3.30 5.52 -3.91
N ILE A 25 4.00 5.99 -4.94
CA ILE A 25 4.65 5.15 -5.94
C ILE A 25 6.16 5.35 -5.92
N SER A 26 6.92 4.29 -6.14
CA SER A 26 8.37 4.39 -6.26
C SER A 26 8.82 4.91 -7.63
N ASP A 27 10.03 5.46 -7.71
CA ASP A 27 10.74 5.59 -8.98
C ASP A 27 11.07 4.22 -9.58
N ASP A 28 11.53 4.25 -10.84
CA ASP A 28 11.86 3.05 -11.63
C ASP A 28 12.99 2.21 -10.99
N ASN A 29 13.89 2.87 -10.24
CA ASN A 29 14.97 2.22 -9.50
C ASN A 29 14.56 1.78 -8.08
N ARG A 30 13.34 2.07 -7.64
CA ARG A 30 12.80 1.77 -6.31
C ARG A 30 13.61 2.36 -5.15
N ARG A 31 14.22 3.53 -5.36
CA ARG A 31 15.02 4.26 -4.38
C ARG A 31 14.22 5.34 -3.66
N LEU A 32 13.28 5.99 -4.34
CA LEU A 32 12.49 7.10 -3.81
C LEU A 32 11.00 6.80 -4.00
N ALA A 33 10.18 7.22 -3.04
CA ALA A 33 8.72 7.16 -3.13
C ALA A 33 8.13 8.57 -3.21
N PHE A 34 7.13 8.75 -4.07
CA PHE A 34 6.44 10.00 -4.30
C PHE A 34 4.95 9.84 -4.04
N ALA A 35 4.31 10.87 -3.51
CA ALA A 35 2.86 10.86 -3.34
C ALA A 35 2.16 10.64 -4.69
N TYR A 36 1.21 9.72 -4.72
CA TYR A 36 0.45 9.38 -5.93
C TYR A 36 -0.97 9.95 -5.87
N GLU A 37 -1.76 9.49 -4.91
CA GLU A 37 -3.17 9.90 -4.77
C GLU A 37 -3.67 9.64 -3.35
N THR A 38 -4.80 10.24 -2.98
CA THR A 38 -5.55 9.90 -1.77
C THR A 38 -6.97 9.52 -2.15
N LEU A 39 -7.39 8.31 -1.81
CA LEU A 39 -8.68 7.75 -2.18
C LEU A 39 -9.61 7.65 -0.97
N GLU A 40 -10.92 7.74 -1.18
CA GLU A 40 -11.88 7.33 -0.16
C GLU A 40 -11.84 5.80 0.03
N ASN A 41 -11.96 5.35 1.28
CA ASN A 41 -12.09 3.93 1.60
C ASN A 41 -13.54 3.48 1.41
N ASP A 42 -13.95 3.33 0.15
CA ASP A 42 -15.29 2.93 -0.25
C ASP A 42 -15.29 1.69 -1.16
N LYS A 43 -16.45 1.35 -1.73
CA LYS A 43 -16.62 0.17 -2.58
C LYS A 43 -15.83 0.23 -3.90
N LYS A 44 -15.36 1.40 -4.33
CA LYS A 44 -14.62 1.60 -5.57
C LYS A 44 -13.12 1.41 -5.39
N LEU A 45 -12.62 1.41 -4.16
CA LEU A 45 -11.19 1.35 -3.84
C LEU A 45 -10.45 0.26 -4.62
N PHE A 46 -10.91 -0.99 -4.57
CA PHE A 46 -10.24 -2.11 -5.24
C PHE A 46 -10.27 -2.01 -6.76
N PHE A 47 -11.33 -1.45 -7.34
CA PHE A 47 -11.40 -1.20 -8.77
C PHE A 47 -10.34 -0.17 -9.19
N ILE A 48 -10.26 0.94 -8.47
CA ILE A 48 -9.28 2.00 -8.74
C ILE A 48 -7.85 1.48 -8.55
N LEU A 49 -7.58 0.75 -7.47
CA LEU A 49 -6.26 0.14 -7.23
C LEU A 49 -5.84 -0.81 -8.35
N ASN A 50 -6.77 -1.60 -8.90
CA ASN A 50 -6.49 -2.51 -10.01
C ASN A 50 -6.10 -1.74 -11.29
N GLU A 51 -6.76 -0.61 -11.57
CA GLU A 51 -6.41 0.23 -12.70
C GLU A 51 -5.03 0.89 -12.51
N ILE A 52 -4.71 1.35 -11.29
CA ILE A 52 -3.37 1.89 -10.96
C ILE A 52 -2.29 0.82 -11.14
N VAL A 53 -2.53 -0.40 -10.65
CA VAL A 53 -1.57 -1.52 -10.75
C VAL A 53 -1.21 -1.83 -12.20
N LYS A 54 -2.21 -1.85 -13.09
CA LYS A 54 -1.99 -2.09 -14.52
C LYS A 54 -1.30 -0.91 -15.21
N LYS A 55 -1.79 0.31 -14.94
CA LYS A 55 -1.31 1.53 -15.60
C LYS A 55 0.15 1.83 -15.26
N GLU A 56 0.54 1.63 -14.02
CA GLU A 56 1.86 1.99 -13.51
C GLU A 56 2.83 0.79 -13.39
N GLU A 57 2.43 -0.37 -13.93
CA GLU A 57 3.22 -1.61 -13.92
C GLU A 57 3.73 -1.98 -12.51
N ILE A 58 2.81 -1.95 -11.54
CA ILE A 58 3.12 -2.21 -10.14
C ILE A 58 3.45 -3.69 -9.95
N TYR A 59 4.69 -3.99 -9.56
CA TYR A 59 5.11 -5.38 -9.30
C TYR A 59 4.86 -5.80 -7.85
N LYS A 60 4.79 -4.83 -6.93
CA LYS A 60 4.65 -5.09 -5.50
C LYS A 60 3.84 -3.99 -4.85
N ILE A 61 2.91 -4.41 -3.99
CA ILE A 61 2.15 -3.53 -3.11
C ILE A 61 2.69 -3.70 -1.69
N VAL A 62 2.93 -2.60 -1.00
CA VAL A 62 3.33 -2.56 0.42
C VAL A 62 2.23 -1.85 1.19
N ILE A 63 1.66 -2.51 2.20
CA ILE A 63 0.58 -1.94 3.00
C ILE A 63 1.13 -1.56 4.38
N GLY A 64 0.93 -0.30 4.78
CA GLY A 64 1.25 0.17 6.12
C GLY A 64 0.38 -0.56 7.15
N LEU A 65 1.01 -1.26 8.09
CA LEU A 65 0.29 -1.90 9.19
C LEU A 65 0.00 -0.86 10.28
N PRO A 66 -1.28 -0.59 10.62
CA PRO A 66 -1.61 0.28 11.73
C PRO A 66 -1.28 -0.44 13.04
N LEU A 67 -0.06 -0.25 13.54
CA LEU A 67 0.33 -0.71 14.86
C LEU A 67 -0.25 0.24 15.92
N ASN A 68 -0.91 -0.32 16.93
CA ASN A 68 -1.30 0.48 18.09
C ASN A 68 -0.04 0.96 18.84
N LYS A 69 -0.15 2.06 19.62
CA LYS A 69 0.96 2.65 20.41
C LYS A 69 1.67 1.70 21.39
N LYS A 70 1.21 0.45 21.54
CA LYS A 70 1.76 -0.52 22.47
C LYS A 70 2.32 -1.78 21.83
N MET A 71 2.17 -1.99 20.51
CA MET A 71 2.40 -3.29 19.86
C MET A 71 1.90 -4.48 20.72
N LYS A 72 0.78 -4.29 21.43
CA LYS A 72 0.25 -5.25 22.41
C LYS A 72 -1.29 -5.27 22.31
N PRO A 73 -1.93 -6.42 22.56
CA PRO A 73 -3.37 -6.49 22.73
C PRO A 73 -3.84 -5.54 23.85
N THR A 74 -4.98 -4.88 23.67
CA THR A 74 -5.59 -4.00 24.68
C THR A 74 -6.40 -4.82 25.69
N ARG A 75 -6.81 -4.14 26.78
CA ARG A 75 -7.52 -4.70 27.96
C ARG A 75 -8.87 -5.38 27.67
N GLN A 76 -9.35 -5.32 26.43
CA GLN A 76 -10.57 -5.98 25.96
C GLN A 76 -10.34 -7.44 25.53
N THR A 77 -9.21 -8.04 25.92
CA THR A 77 -8.94 -9.48 25.79
C THR A 77 -9.60 -10.28 26.93
N ALA A 78 -10.03 -9.63 28.02
CA ALA A 78 -10.60 -10.31 29.18
C ALA A 78 -12.11 -10.66 29.05
N GLU A 79 -12.80 -10.21 28.01
CA GLU A 79 -14.24 -10.47 27.82
C GLU A 79 -14.56 -11.55 26.79
N THR A 80 -13.57 -12.02 26.02
CA THR A 80 -13.79 -13.03 24.97
C THR A 80 -13.51 -14.47 25.41
N GLU A 81 -13.31 -14.70 26.71
CA GLU A 81 -13.26 -16.04 27.33
C GLU A 81 -14.55 -16.34 28.12
N LYS A 82 -15.69 -16.27 27.43
CA LYS A 82 -16.92 -16.94 27.88
C LYS A 82 -17.51 -17.77 26.75
#